data_AF-A0A5N8ULH0-F1
#
_entry.id   AF-A0A5N8ULH0-F1
#
_cell.length_a   1.000
_cell.length_b   1.000
_cell.length_c   1.000
_cell.angle_alpha   90.00
_cell.angle_beta   90.00
_cell.angle_gamma   90.00
#
_symmetry.space_group_name_H-M   'P 1'
#
loop_
_entity.id
_entity.type
_entity.pdbx_description
1 polymer ?
#
loop_
_entity_poly.entity_id
_entity_poly.type
_entity_poly.pdbx_seq_one_letter_code
_entity_poly.pdbx_strand_id
1 'polypeptide(L)'
;MPHIRMRGLPEDAVASLSRTLLAQLAELCRIDAQGFTLDWIPSTSYRDGKVDLSTTQVEVLWFPKDPDTHDKVEQAIRKAITSAYPELQHLAVMFSALDPSTYYRDGKHF
;
A
#
# COMPACT_ATOMS: atom_id res chain seq x y z
N MET A 1 3.89 -11.64 -1.69
CA MET A 1 2.44 -11.40 -1.72
C MET A 1 2.05 -10.36 -0.68
N PRO A 2 2.28 -9.08 -0.96
CA PRO A 2 1.40 -8.05 -0.44
C PRO A 2 0.53 -7.44 -1.55
N HIS A 3 -0.74 -7.22 -1.25
CA HIS A 3 -1.62 -6.37 -2.05
C HIS A 3 -1.67 -5.00 -1.42
N ILE A 4 -1.33 -3.97 -2.20
CA ILE A 4 -1.31 -2.58 -1.75
C ILE A 4 -2.51 -1.88 -2.38
N ARG A 5 -3.34 -1.24 -1.55
CA ARG A 5 -4.49 -0.47 -2.01
C ARG A 5 -4.36 0.96 -1.52
N MET A 6 -4.57 1.92 -2.42
CA MET A 6 -4.41 3.34 -2.11
C MET A 6 -5.72 4.10 -2.35
N ARG A 7 -6.11 4.93 -1.38
CA ARG A 7 -7.29 5.81 -1.41
C ARG A 7 -6.90 7.23 -1.01
N GLY A 8 -7.64 8.23 -1.49
CA GLY A 8 -7.37 9.64 -1.15
C GLY A 8 -6.09 10.17 -1.81
N LEU A 9 -5.76 9.65 -3.00
CA LEU A 9 -4.70 10.15 -3.87
C LEU A 9 -5.25 10.32 -5.30
N PRO A 10 -4.72 11.30 -6.06
CA PRO A 10 -4.88 11.34 -7.52
C PRO A 10 -4.43 10.03 -8.18
N GLU A 11 -5.13 9.60 -9.23
CA GLU A 11 -4.84 8.34 -9.94
C GLU A 11 -3.43 8.36 -10.56
N ASP A 12 -3.02 9.49 -11.14
CA ASP A 12 -1.72 9.70 -11.76
C ASP A 12 -0.55 9.67 -10.76
N ALA A 13 -0.79 10.11 -9.51
CA ALA A 13 0.17 9.96 -8.42
C ALA A 13 0.38 8.48 -8.08
N VAL A 14 -0.69 7.68 -8.00
CA VAL A 14 -0.61 6.24 -7.75
C VAL A 14 0.06 5.49 -8.91
N ALA A 15 -0.27 5.85 -10.15
CA ALA A 15 0.40 5.34 -11.35
C ALA A 15 1.90 5.70 -11.38
N SER A 16 2.27 6.88 -10.89
CA SER A 16 3.67 7.29 -10.81
C SER A 16 4.44 6.53 -9.73
N LEU A 17 3.81 6.29 -8.58
CA LEU A 17 4.37 5.48 -7.48
C LEU A 17 4.64 4.03 -7.90
N SER A 18 3.76 3.44 -8.71
CA SER A 18 3.89 2.03 -9.12
C SER A 18 5.18 1.73 -9.90
N ARG A 19 5.80 2.74 -10.52
CA ARG A 19 7.06 2.60 -11.28
C ARG A 19 8.26 2.21 -10.42
N THR A 20 8.29 2.59 -9.15
CA THR A 20 9.47 2.42 -8.29
C THR A 20 9.15 1.75 -6.95
N LEU A 21 7.98 2.02 -6.37
CA LEU A 21 7.64 1.55 -5.03
C LEU A 21 7.64 0.02 -4.93
N LEU A 22 7.08 -0.67 -5.93
CA LEU A 22 7.00 -2.14 -5.89
C LEU A 22 8.37 -2.81 -5.85
N ALA A 23 9.33 -2.32 -6.63
CA ALA A 23 10.70 -2.84 -6.64
C ALA A 23 11.40 -2.59 -5.30
N GLN A 24 11.24 -1.39 -4.73
CA GLN A 24 11.81 -1.04 -3.43
C GLN A 24 11.25 -1.94 -2.31
N LEU A 25 9.93 -2.16 -2.29
CA LEU A 25 9.30 -3.00 -1.27
C LEU A 25 9.68 -4.48 -1.44
N ALA A 26 9.85 -4.94 -2.67
CA ALA A 26 10.32 -6.29 -2.98
C ALA A 26 11.72 -6.56 -2.41
N GLU A 27 12.64 -5.60 -2.55
CA GLU A 27 13.98 -5.66 -1.96
C GLU A 27 13.91 -5.75 -0.42
N LEU A 28 13.13 -4.87 0.21
CA LEU A 28 12.94 -4.88 1.66
C LEU A 28 12.34 -6.20 2.18
N CYS A 29 11.35 -6.74 1.45
CA CYS A 29 10.68 -7.98 1.81
C CYS A 29 11.42 -9.24 1.38
N ARG A 30 12.53 -9.12 0.63
CA ARG A 30 13.31 -10.23 0.04
C ARG A 30 12.46 -11.21 -0.76
N ILE A 31 11.55 -10.69 -1.58
CA ILE A 31 10.68 -11.47 -2.47
C ILE A 31 10.65 -10.86 -3.87
N ASP A 32 10.12 -11.59 -4.85
CA ASP A 32 9.95 -11.07 -6.21
C ASP A 32 8.90 -9.94 -6.26
N ALA A 33 9.21 -8.87 -6.99
CA ALA A 33 8.31 -7.73 -7.21
C ALA A 33 7.03 -8.12 -7.98
N GLN A 34 7.08 -9.16 -8.82
CA GLN A 34 5.89 -9.73 -9.47
C GLN A 34 4.88 -10.32 -8.47
N GLY A 35 5.30 -10.55 -7.22
CA GLY A 35 4.43 -10.96 -6.13
C GLY A 35 3.66 -9.83 -5.45
N PHE A 36 3.73 -8.60 -5.97
CA PHE A 36 3.02 -7.44 -5.45
C PHE A 36 1.89 -7.01 -6.38
N THR A 37 0.82 -6.45 -5.82
CA THR A 37 -0.13 -5.63 -6.56
C THR A 37 -0.21 -4.24 -5.95
N LEU A 38 -0.51 -3.23 -6.77
CA LEU A 38 -0.78 -1.87 -6.32
C LEU A 38 -2.00 -1.35 -7.06
N ASP A 39 -3.06 -1.14 -6.30
CA ASP A 39 -4.37 -0.74 -6.81
C ASP A 39 -4.68 0.70 -6.37
N TRP A 40 -5.07 1.54 -7.32
CA TRP A 40 -5.77 2.78 -7.01
C TRP A 40 -7.25 2.48 -6.80
N ILE A 41 -7.79 2.87 -5.65
CA ILE A 41 -9.20 2.67 -5.34
C ILE A 41 -9.90 4.03 -5.37
N PRO A 42 -10.74 4.30 -6.39
CA PRO A 42 -11.50 5.55 -6.47
C PRO A 42 -12.47 5.63 -5.28
N SER A 43 -12.39 6.73 -4.53
CA SER A 43 -13.24 6.96 -3.37
C SER A 43 -13.40 8.45 -3.08
N THR A 44 -14.57 8.85 -2.58
CA THR A 44 -14.81 10.18 -2.04
C THR A 44 -15.04 10.06 -0.53
N SER A 45 -14.15 10.67 0.24
CA SER A 45 -14.29 10.73 1.70
C SER A 45 -15.14 11.93 2.09
N TYR A 46 -15.86 11.81 3.21
CA TYR A 46 -16.70 12.87 3.74
C TYR A 46 -16.47 13.05 5.24
N ARG A 47 -16.51 14.30 5.70
CA ARG A 47 -16.48 14.70 7.11
C ARG A 47 -17.42 15.88 7.31
N ASP A 48 -18.27 15.81 8.33
CA ASP A 48 -19.25 16.86 8.65
C ASP A 48 -20.12 17.28 7.45
N GLY A 49 -20.52 16.28 6.64
CA GLY A 49 -21.35 16.49 5.45
C GLY A 49 -20.64 17.12 4.25
N LYS A 50 -19.31 17.30 4.30
CA LYS A 50 -18.49 17.88 3.24
C LYS A 50 -17.48 16.88 2.72
N VAL A 51 -17.07 17.04 1.46
CA VAL A 51 -15.95 16.26 0.90
C VAL A 51 -14.69 16.56 1.72
N ASP A 52 -14.01 15.48 2.13
CA ASP A 52 -12.78 15.53 2.91
C ASP A 52 -11.64 14.94 2.07
N LEU A 53 -10.65 15.79 1.75
CA LEU A 53 -9.46 15.40 0.98
C LEU A 53 -8.19 15.34 1.86
N SER A 54 -8.34 15.46 3.18
CA SER A 54 -7.19 15.57 4.09
C SER A 54 -6.46 14.24 4.30
N THR A 55 -7.14 13.10 4.09
CA THR A 55 -6.62 11.78 4.48
C THR A 55 -6.36 10.87 3.30
N THR A 56 -5.10 10.45 3.16
CA THR A 56 -4.69 9.32 2.34
C THR A 56 -4.64 8.04 3.19
N GLN A 57 -5.11 6.95 2.62
CA GLN A 57 -5.10 5.63 3.26
C GLN A 57 -4.40 4.61 2.37
N VAL A 58 -3.52 3.82 2.98
CA VAL A 58 -2.84 2.70 2.35
C VAL A 58 -3.13 1.43 3.14
N GLU A 59 -3.72 0.45 2.46
CA GLU A 59 -3.95 -0.88 3.02
C GLU A 59 -2.92 -1.84 2.43
N VAL A 60 -2.22 -2.59 3.28
CA VAL A 60 -1.23 -3.60 2.89
C VAL A 60 -1.71 -4.95 3.40
N LEU A 61 -2.28 -5.77 2.50
CA LEU A 61 -2.72 -7.12 2.82
C LEU A 61 -1.59 -8.09 2.50
N TRP A 62 -1.03 -8.74 3.50
CA TRP A 62 0.22 -9.49 3.32
C TRP A 62 0.38 -10.65 4.29
N PHE A 63 1.27 -11.60 3.98
CA PHE A 63 1.65 -12.61 4.96
C PHE A 63 2.54 -12.00 6.05
N PRO A 64 2.43 -12.47 7.31
CA PRO A 64 3.24 -11.99 8.43
C PRO A 64 4.72 -11.86 8.07
N LYS A 65 5.35 -10.82 8.61
CA LYS A 65 6.79 -10.56 8.54
C LYS A 65 7.31 -10.27 9.95
N ASP A 66 8.61 -10.30 10.09
CA ASP A 66 9.25 -9.82 11.31
C ASP A 66 9.00 -8.31 11.50
N PRO A 67 9.03 -7.82 12.76
CA PRO A 67 8.75 -6.41 13.06
C PRO A 67 9.66 -5.40 12.33
N ASP A 68 10.93 -5.72 12.11
CA ASP A 68 11.88 -4.81 11.46
C ASP A 68 11.54 -4.62 9.98
N THR A 69 11.18 -5.70 9.28
CA THR A 69 10.66 -5.61 7.90
C THR A 69 9.36 -4.79 7.84
N HIS A 70 8.47 -4.95 8.82
CA HIS A 70 7.21 -4.20 8.89
C HIS A 70 7.45 -2.69 8.94
N ASP A 71 8.32 -2.24 9.84
CA ASP A 71 8.62 -0.81 10.01
C ASP A 71 9.32 -0.22 8.79
N LYS A 72 10.26 -0.97 8.18
CA LYS A 72 10.93 -0.52 6.95
C LYS A 72 9.98 -0.34 5.78
N VAL A 73 9.03 -1.27 5.63
CA VAL A 73 8.00 -1.20 4.57
C VAL A 73 7.08 0.00 4.80
N GLU A 74 6.63 0.24 6.03
CA GLU A 74 5.82 1.41 6.38
C GLU A 74 6.55 2.71 6.03
N GLN A 75 7.81 2.84 6.44
CA GLN A 75 8.62 4.04 6.19
C GLN A 75 8.85 4.27 4.69
N ALA A 76 9.09 3.20 3.92
CA ALA A 76 9.26 3.29 2.48
C ALA A 76 7.99 3.78 1.78
N ILE A 77 6.83 3.21 2.13
CA ILE A 77 5.52 3.66 1.62
C ILE A 77 5.29 5.12 1.99
N ARG A 78 5.49 5.47 3.26
CA ARG A 78 5.29 6.84 3.76
C ARG A 78 6.13 7.84 3.00
N LYS A 79 7.43 7.59 2.85
CA LYS A 79 8.35 8.46 2.11
C LYS A 79 7.97 8.58 0.64
N ALA A 80 7.60 7.48 -0.01
CA ALA A 80 7.23 7.51 -1.41
C ALA A 80 5.97 8.38 -1.64
N ILE A 81 4.95 8.20 -0.81
CA ILE A 81 3.69 8.95 -0.92
C ILE A 81 3.89 10.42 -0.59
N THR A 82 4.59 10.77 0.49
CA THR A 82 4.85 12.18 0.83
C THR A 82 5.68 12.89 -0.25
N SER A 83 6.55 12.17 -0.95
CA SER A 83 7.31 12.72 -2.08
C SER A 83 6.45 12.90 -3.33
N ALA A 84 5.54 11.95 -3.61
CA ALA A 84 4.68 11.99 -4.80
C ALA A 84 3.47 12.92 -4.64
N TYR A 85 2.99 13.12 -3.41
CA TYR A 85 1.87 13.99 -3.08
C TYR A 85 2.18 14.86 -1.85
N PRO A 86 2.99 15.91 -2.01
CA PRO A 86 3.43 16.77 -0.90
C PRO A 86 2.31 17.54 -0.20
N GLU A 87 1.16 17.71 -0.85
CA GLU A 87 -0.02 18.39 -0.29
C GLU A 87 -0.84 17.50 0.66
N LEU A 88 -0.45 16.23 0.86
CA LEU A 88 -1.13 15.35 1.80
C LEU A 88 -1.08 15.92 3.21
N GLN A 89 -2.20 15.87 3.92
CA GLN A 89 -2.27 16.36 5.31
C GLN A 89 -2.11 15.21 6.31
N HIS A 90 -2.77 14.09 6.05
CA HIS A 90 -2.75 12.90 6.89
C HIS A 90 -2.54 11.63 6.06
N LEU A 91 -1.67 10.75 6.53
CA LEU A 91 -1.40 9.45 5.90
C LEU A 91 -1.48 8.33 6.93
N ALA A 92 -2.42 7.42 6.71
CA ALA A 92 -2.54 6.16 7.44
C ALA A 92 -2.03 5.00 6.58
N VAL A 93 -1.14 4.19 7.13
CA VAL A 93 -0.68 2.92 6.54
C VAL A 93 -1.11 1.81 7.46
N MET A 94 -1.90 0.86 6.96
CA MET A 94 -2.53 -0.19 7.75
C MET A 94 -2.15 -1.56 7.18
N PHE A 95 -1.70 -2.45 8.03
CA PHE A 95 -1.32 -3.81 7.65
C PHE A 95 -2.39 -4.79 8.07
N SER A 96 -2.80 -5.64 7.14
CA SER A 96 -3.73 -6.75 7.39
C SER A 96 -3.00 -8.06 7.12
N ALA A 97 -2.80 -8.85 8.18
CA ALA A 97 -2.18 -10.17 8.05
C ALA A 97 -3.14 -11.14 7.35
N LEU A 98 -2.63 -11.79 6.30
CA LEU A 98 -3.28 -12.89 5.60
C LEU A 98 -2.72 -14.23 6.11
N ASP A 99 -3.56 -15.25 6.13
CA ASP A 99 -3.15 -16.63 6.42
C ASP A 99 -2.76 -17.35 5.11
N PRO A 100 -1.49 -17.78 4.93
CA PRO A 100 -1.05 -18.51 3.74
C PRO A 100 -1.90 -19.73 3.40
N SER A 101 -2.39 -20.46 4.41
CA SER A 101 -3.17 -21.70 4.23
C SER A 101 -4.55 -21.46 3.60
N THR A 102 -5.04 -20.22 3.68
CA THR A 102 -6.35 -19.81 3.12
C THR A 102 -6.20 -18.88 1.92
N TYR A 103 -4.97 -18.53 1.54
CA TYR A 103 -4.68 -17.68 0.41
C TYR A 103 -4.27 -18.52 -0.80
N TYR A 104 -5.09 -18.52 -1.85
CA TYR A 104 -4.87 -19.31 -3.06
C TYR A 104 -4.45 -18.41 -4.23
N ARG A 105 -3.43 -18.84 -4.98
CA ARG A 105 -3.04 -18.28 -6.28
C ARG A 105 -2.98 -19.41 -7.31
N ASP A 106 -3.64 -19.23 -8.44
CA ASP A 106 -3.71 -20.22 -9.53
C ASP A 106 -4.14 -21.62 -9.05
N GLY A 107 -5.08 -21.64 -8.09
CA GLY A 107 -5.63 -22.88 -7.52
C GLY A 107 -4.77 -23.57 -6.46
N LYS A 108 -3.65 -22.97 -6.03
CA LYS A 108 -2.78 -23.51 -4.96
C LYS A 108 -2.62 -22.51 -3.82
N HIS A 109 -2.68 -22.99 -2.58
CA HIS A 109 -2.38 -22.15 -1.42
C HIS A 109 -0.87 -21.98 -1.21
N PHE A 110 -0.51 -21.03 -0.36
CA PHE A 110 0.87 -20.77 0.04
C PHE A 110 1.25 -21.53 1.30
#